data_AF-R7Y894-F1
#
_entry.id   AF-R7Y894-F1
#
_cell.length_a   1.000
_cell.length_b   1.000
_cell.length_c   1.000
_cell.angle_alpha   90.00
_cell.angle_beta   90.00
_cell.angle_gamma   90.00
#
_symmetry.space_group_name_H-M   'P 1'
#
loop_
_entity.id
_entity.type
_entity.pdbx_description
1 polymer ?
#
loop_
_entity_poly.entity_id
_entity_poly.type
_entity_poly.pdbx_seq_one_letter_code
_entity_poly.pdbx_strand_id
1 'polypeptide(L)'
;MRRSKNTVSVPLVVLEDPAAIDYAHALFRLDIPVAVVSSEYSAVLPFMVGNNGYTAALVADVDDPEQLAEAIVIIERRFGRVDSVIRYATDLPTARAS
;
A
#
# COMPACT_ATOMS: atom_id res chain seq x y z
N MET A 1 -19.77 -21.78 1.23
CA MET A 1 -19.73 -20.64 0.29
C MET A 1 -18.27 -20.37 -0.07
N ARG A 2 -17.80 -20.82 -1.24
CA ARG A 2 -16.44 -20.54 -1.72
C ARG A 2 -16.40 -19.05 -2.04
N ARG A 3 -15.73 -18.22 -1.24
CA ARG A 3 -15.41 -16.85 -1.68
C ARG A 3 -14.60 -17.02 -2.96
N SER A 4 -15.16 -16.59 -4.08
CA SER A 4 -14.37 -16.33 -5.27
C SER A 4 -13.17 -15.50 -4.81
N LYS A 5 -11.94 -15.96 -5.10
CA LYS A 5 -10.77 -15.10 -5.03
C LYS A 5 -11.01 -14.00 -6.07
N ASN A 6 -11.76 -12.96 -5.71
CA ASN A 6 -11.53 -11.67 -6.32
C ASN A 6 -10.08 -11.37 -5.95
N THR A 7 -9.19 -11.56 -6.91
CA THR A 7 -7.86 -10.97 -6.89
C THR A 7 -8.06 -9.47 -6.83
N VAL A 8 -8.17 -8.96 -5.61
CA VAL A 8 -8.20 -7.54 -5.33
C VAL A 8 -6.77 -7.06 -5.60
N SER A 9 -6.57 -6.27 -6.65
CA SER A 9 -5.30 -5.58 -6.79
C SER A 9 -5.21 -4.49 -5.73
N VAL A 10 -4.00 -4.26 -5.23
CA VAL A 10 -3.76 -3.21 -4.23
C VAL A 10 -2.61 -2.32 -4.68
N PRO A 11 -2.70 -1.00 -4.49
CA PRO A 11 -1.55 -0.13 -4.61
C PRO A 11 -0.61 -0.39 -3.43
N LEU A 12 0.70 -0.37 -3.71
CA LEU A 12 1.74 -0.27 -2.69
C LEU A 12 2.21 1.18 -2.59
N VAL A 13 1.96 1.82 -1.46
CA VAL A 13 2.37 3.21 -1.22
C VAL A 13 3.62 3.24 -0.33
N VAL A 14 4.65 3.95 -0.78
CA VAL A 14 5.85 4.23 0.01
C VAL A 14 5.62 5.50 0.82
N LEU A 15 5.77 5.42 2.15
CA LEU A 15 5.45 6.51 3.07
C LEU A 15 6.68 7.41 3.32
N GLU A 16 7.07 8.17 2.30
CA GLU A 16 8.15 9.17 2.38
C GLU A 16 7.69 10.54 1.86
N ASP A 17 7.00 10.54 0.72
CA ASP A 17 6.45 11.77 0.12
C ASP A 17 5.11 12.17 0.79
N PRO A 18 4.92 13.45 1.14
CA PRO A 18 3.67 13.92 1.76
C PRO A 18 2.40 13.59 0.96
N ALA A 19 2.45 13.68 -0.38
CA ALA A 19 1.27 13.42 -1.20
C ALA A 19 0.95 11.91 -1.25
N ALA A 20 1.98 11.06 -1.27
CA ALA A 20 1.81 9.61 -1.15
C ALA A 20 1.23 9.22 0.22
N ILE A 21 1.72 9.82 1.31
CA ILE A 21 1.22 9.62 2.68
C ILE A 21 -0.26 10.02 2.79
N ASP A 22 -0.60 11.23 2.31
CA ASP A 22 -1.99 11.73 2.32
C ASP A 22 -2.93 10.80 1.53
N TYR A 23 -2.46 10.31 0.39
CA TYR A 23 -3.20 9.36 -0.44
C TYR A 23 -3.42 8.02 0.29
N ALA A 24 -2.39 7.45 0.92
CA ALA A 24 -2.53 6.21 1.70
C ALA A 24 -3.55 6.38 2.83
N HIS A 25 -3.51 7.49 3.57
CA HIS A 25 -4.49 7.78 4.61
C HIS A 25 -5.91 7.99 4.06
N ALA A 26 -6.05 8.56 2.87
CA ALA A 26 -7.35 8.67 2.21
C ALA A 26 -7.94 7.28 1.90
N LEU A 27 -7.16 6.37 1.31
CA LEU A 27 -7.60 5.00 1.04
C LEU A 27 -7.96 4.25 2.32
N PHE A 28 -7.09 4.33 3.34
CA PHE A 28 -7.30 3.67 4.62
C PHE A 28 -8.59 4.12 5.31
N ARG A 29 -8.86 5.44 5.36
CA ARG A 29 -10.08 5.98 5.96
C ARG A 29 -11.36 5.62 5.19
N LEU A 30 -11.25 5.34 3.89
CA LEU A 30 -12.37 4.97 3.03
C LEU A 30 -12.59 3.45 2.96
N ASP A 31 -11.87 2.66 3.76
CA ASP A 31 -11.87 1.19 3.72
C ASP A 31 -11.52 0.62 2.33
N ILE A 32 -10.74 1.36 1.55
CA ILE A 32 -10.23 0.91 0.25
C ILE A 32 -8.94 0.11 0.51
N PRO A 33 -8.83 -1.13 -0.02
CA PRO A 33 -7.62 -1.94 0.12
C PRO A 33 -6.35 -1.20 -0.31
N VAL A 34 -5.34 -1.21 0.56
CA VAL A 34 -4.07 -0.51 0.35
C VAL A 34 -2.93 -1.26 1.05
N ALA A 35 -1.78 -1.34 0.42
CA ALA A 35 -0.55 -1.75 1.07
C ALA A 35 0.36 -0.53 1.28
N VAL A 36 1.01 -0.45 2.44
CA VAL A 36 1.96 0.62 2.75
C VAL A 36 3.30 0.05 3.18
N VAL A 37 4.38 0.74 2.83
CA VAL A 37 5.75 0.41 3.23
C VAL A 37 6.52 1.67 3.60
N SER A 38 7.40 1.57 4.60
CA SER A 38 8.31 2.64 4.98
C SER A 38 9.56 2.05 5.66
N SER A 39 10.67 2.78 5.60
CA SER A 39 11.84 2.51 6.45
C SER A 39 11.55 2.86 7.93
N GLU A 40 10.52 3.66 8.21
CA GLU A 40 10.17 4.12 9.55
C GLU A 40 8.96 3.38 10.14
N TYR A 41 9.15 2.77 11.30
CA TYR A 41 8.07 2.10 12.04
C TYR A 41 6.93 3.07 12.41
N SER A 42 7.25 4.30 12.79
CA SER A 42 6.28 5.35 13.14
C SER A 42 5.33 5.69 12.01
N ALA A 43 5.80 5.66 10.75
CA ALA A 43 4.99 5.98 9.59
C ALA A 43 3.93 4.91 9.30
N VAL A 44 4.24 3.63 9.55
CA VAL A 44 3.33 2.51 9.26
C VAL A 44 2.35 2.22 10.40
N LEU A 45 2.68 2.59 11.64
CA LEU A 45 1.88 2.30 12.83
C LEU A 45 0.39 2.68 12.69
N PRO A 46 0.01 3.86 12.13
CA PRO A 46 -1.39 4.23 11.96
C PRO A 46 -2.20 3.26 11.09
N PHE A 47 -1.55 2.53 10.17
CA PHE A 47 -2.18 1.56 9.27
C PHE A 47 -2.29 0.16 9.88
N MET A 48 -1.55 -0.10 10.97
CA MET A 48 -1.63 -1.35 11.73
C MET A 48 -2.77 -1.29 12.76
N VAL A 49 -2.98 -0.11 13.36
CA VAL A 49 -4.00 0.12 14.39
C VAL A 49 -5.35 0.39 13.72
N GLY A 50 -6.38 -0.40 14.04
CA GLY A 50 -7.71 -0.26 13.43
C GLY A 50 -7.88 -0.93 12.06
N ASN A 51 -6.90 -1.74 11.64
CA ASN A 51 -6.96 -2.49 10.39
C ASN A 51 -8.11 -3.50 10.40
N ASN A 52 -9.08 -3.31 9.50
CA ASN A 52 -10.24 -4.17 9.28
C ASN A 52 -9.96 -5.40 8.39
N GLY A 53 -8.69 -5.60 8.01
CA GLY A 53 -8.21 -6.71 7.19
C GLY A 53 -7.89 -6.34 5.75
N TYR A 54 -8.24 -5.13 5.30
CA TYR A 54 -8.00 -4.65 3.93
C TYR A 54 -6.64 -3.97 3.72
N THR A 55 -5.87 -3.77 4.80
CA THR A 55 -4.56 -3.11 4.74
C THR A 55 -3.41 -4.06 5.08
N ALA A 56 -2.29 -3.94 4.36
CA ALA A 56 -1.00 -4.44 4.84
C ALA A 56 -0.06 -3.27 5.08
N ALA A 57 0.69 -3.34 6.17
CA ALA A 57 1.69 -2.35 6.53
C ALA A 57 2.98 -3.10 6.85
N LEU A 58 4.08 -2.72 6.19
CA LEU A 58 5.38 -3.36 6.30
C LEU A 58 6.45 -2.32 6.59
N VAL A 59 7.42 -2.67 7.43
CA VAL A 59 8.65 -1.89 7.58
C VAL A 59 9.74 -2.57 6.76
N ALA A 60 10.36 -1.83 5.87
CA ALA A 60 11.47 -2.28 5.02
C ALA A 60 12.27 -1.06 4.57
N ASP A 61 13.59 -1.19 4.39
CA ASP A 61 14.37 -0.14 3.75
C ASP A 61 13.90 0.01 2.30
N VAL A 62 13.24 1.13 1.99
CA VAL A 62 12.63 1.29 0.68
C VAL A 62 13.66 1.61 -0.40
N ASP A 63 14.80 2.21 -0.03
CA ASP A 63 15.87 2.54 -0.97
C ASP A 63 16.78 1.34 -1.27
N ASP A 64 16.67 0.27 -0.49
CA ASP A 64 17.20 -1.04 -0.83
C ASP A 64 16.24 -1.76 -1.81
N PRO A 65 16.64 -1.96 -3.08
CA PRO A 65 15.77 -2.58 -4.08
C PRO A 65 15.41 -4.04 -3.76
N GLU A 66 16.26 -4.77 -3.01
CA GLU A 66 15.95 -6.15 -2.63
C GLU A 66 14.85 -6.20 -1.57
N GLN A 67 14.93 -5.32 -0.57
CA GLN A 67 13.91 -5.22 0.47
C GLN A 67 12.57 -4.71 -0.07
N LEU A 68 12.58 -3.74 -1.00
CA LEU A 68 11.36 -3.29 -1.65
C LEU A 68 10.73 -4.41 -2.50
N ALA A 69 11.54 -5.18 -3.23
CA ALA A 69 11.06 -6.33 -4.00
C ALA A 69 10.46 -7.42 -3.09
N GLU A 70 11.09 -7.69 -1.95
CA GLU A 70 10.54 -8.63 -0.96
C GLU A 70 9.20 -8.14 -0.39
N ALA A 71 9.08 -6.85 -0.06
CA ALA A 71 7.83 -6.26 0.40
C ALA A 71 6.69 -6.45 -0.63
N ILE A 72 6.97 -6.21 -1.92
CA ILE A 72 6.01 -6.47 -3.02
C ILE A 72 5.58 -7.94 -3.00
N VAL A 73 6.51 -8.89 -2.94
CA VAL A 73 6.19 -10.33 -2.93
C VAL A 73 5.32 -10.72 -1.73
N ILE A 74 5.59 -10.16 -0.54
CA ILE A 74 4.79 -10.40 0.67
C ILE A 74 3.35 -9.90 0.46
N ILE A 75 3.19 -8.69 -0.07
CA ILE A 75 1.88 -8.10 -0.36
C ILE A 75 1.14 -8.94 -1.40
N GLU A 76 1.82 -9.35 -2.46
CA GLU A 76 1.23 -10.13 -3.55
C GLU A 76 0.73 -11.49 -3.09
N ARG A 77 1.45 -12.14 -2.18
CA ARG A 77 1.01 -13.39 -1.54
C ARG A 77 -0.27 -13.21 -0.72
N ARG A 78 -0.46 -12.03 -0.12
CA ARG A 78 -1.61 -11.74 0.75
C ARG A 78 -2.85 -11.31 -0.01
N PHE A 79 -2.72 -10.35 -0.93
CA PHE A 79 -3.87 -9.72 -1.60
C PHE A 79 -4.04 -10.14 -3.06
N GLY A 80 -2.99 -10.65 -3.70
CA GLY A 80 -2.88 -10.73 -5.15
C GLY A 80 -2.05 -9.57 -5.69
N ARG A 81 -2.03 -9.40 -7.01
CA ARG A 81 -1.12 -8.49 -7.72
C ARG A 81 -1.05 -7.07 -7.11
N VAL A 82 0.16 -6.55 -6.97
CA VAL A 82 0.40 -5.11 -6.76
C VAL A 82 0.28 -4.42 -8.11
N ASP A 83 -0.70 -3.52 -8.27
CA ASP A 83 -0.97 -2.87 -9.57
C ASP A 83 -0.10 -1.64 -9.82
N SER A 84 0.37 -1.01 -8.75
CA SER A 84 1.12 0.23 -8.77
C SER A 84 1.99 0.34 -7.52
N VAL A 85 3.16 0.96 -7.69
CA VAL A 85 4.01 1.42 -6.59
C VAL A 85 4.00 2.93 -6.64
N ILE A 86 3.52 3.57 -5.57
CA ILE A 86 3.35 5.03 -5.47
C ILE A 86 4.40 5.54 -4.49
N ARG A 87 5.41 6.25 -5.00
CA ARG A 87 6.45 6.89 -4.17
C ARG A 87 6.26 8.39 -4.06
N TYR A 88 5.82 9.02 -5.14
CA TYR A 88 5.77 10.48 -5.24
C TYR A 88 4.41 10.96 -5.75
N ALA A 89 4.16 12.27 -5.60
CA ALA A 89 2.98 12.94 -6.14
C ALA A 89 2.72 12.65 -7.64
N THR A 90 3.77 12.47 -8.44
CA THR A 90 3.67 12.16 -9.88
C THR A 90 3.15 10.75 -10.18
N ASP A 91 3.26 9.84 -9.22
CA ASP A 91 2.81 8.46 -9.36
C ASP A 91 1.32 8.31 -9.00
N LEU A 92 0.73 9.35 -8.40
CA LEU A 92 -0.67 9.33 -8.00
C LEU A 92 -1.58 9.16 -9.22
N PRO A 93 -2.67 8.40 -9.10
CA PRO A 93 -3.64 8.28 -10.17
C PRO A 93 -4.17 9.68 -10.49
N THR A 94 -3.86 10.19 -11.68
CA THR A 94 -4.52 11.40 -12.18
C THR A 94 -5.98 11.03 -12.37
N ALA A 95 -6.89 11.72 -11.67
CA ALA A 95 -8.32 11.52 -11.87
C ALA A 95 -8.61 11.61 -13.38
N ARG A 96 -8.84 10.48 -14.03
CA ARG A 96 -9.32 10.48 -15.41
C ARG A 96 -10.70 11.11 -15.34
N ALA A 97 -10.80 12.33 -15.87
CA ALA A 97 -12.08 12.91 -16.26
C ALA A 97 -12.83 11.82 -17.04
N SER A 98 -13.94 11.38 -16.43
CA SER A 98 -14.89 10.45 -17.04
C SER A 98 -15.65 11.18 -18.14
#